data_AF-A0A0N9N1K7-F1
#
_entry.id   AF-A0A0N9N1K7-F1
#
_cell.length_a   1.000
_cell.length_b   1.000
_cell.length_c   1.000
_cell.angle_alpha   90.00
_cell.angle_beta   90.00
_cell.angle_gamma   90.00
#
_symmetry.space_group_name_H-M   'P 1'
#
loop_
_entity.id
_entity.type
_entity.pdbx_description
1 polymer ?
#
loop_
_entity_poly.entity_id
_entity_poly.type
_entity_poly.pdbx_seq_one_letter_code
_entity_poly.pdbx_strand_id
1 'polypeptide(L)'
;MGKYSTVFGRTRRVAAAGVLAASAAMIAPLAVSGPIASAAPSTSATPSESQLDGLPEPSFPMPVRDGALGYLATRSATLWLEDRGADDVIRNLPVPPAYVDANRGMATNLERELKSAKQTPGACLQIIVDGPDSSGGLFNYGFYAVEKQYCPK
;
A
#
# COMPACT_ATOMS: atom_id res chain seq x y z
N MET A 1 -43.29 -21.88 26.23
CA MET A 1 -43.33 -23.22 25.61
C MET A 1 -43.30 -23.05 24.09
N GLY A 2 -42.10 -23.02 23.49
CA GLY A 2 -41.89 -22.87 22.05
C GLY A 2 -41.61 -24.23 21.40
N LYS A 3 -42.28 -24.54 20.29
CA LYS A 3 -42.21 -25.83 19.59
C LYS A 3 -40.98 -25.89 18.69
N TYR A 4 -40.14 -26.90 18.87
CA TYR A 4 -39.01 -27.23 18.01
C TYR A 4 -39.49 -27.88 16.71
N SER A 5 -39.02 -27.39 15.57
CA SER A 5 -39.15 -28.09 14.28
C SER A 5 -37.81 -28.74 13.93
N THR A 6 -37.79 -30.07 13.99
CA THR A 6 -36.72 -30.93 13.48
C THR A 6 -37.00 -31.24 12.00
N VAL A 7 -36.01 -30.99 11.14
CA VAL A 7 -36.02 -31.50 9.76
C VAL A 7 -34.89 -32.52 9.64
N PHE A 8 -35.28 -33.80 9.66
CA PHE A 8 -34.45 -34.96 9.34
C PHE A 8 -34.87 -35.49 7.97
N GLY A 9 -33.89 -35.71 7.09
CA GLY A 9 -34.05 -36.54 5.89
C GLY A 9 -32.91 -36.30 4.88
N ARG A 10 -31.84 -37.13 4.90
CA ARG A 10 -31.62 -38.32 4.03
C ARG A 10 -31.46 -37.94 2.54
N THR A 11 -30.48 -38.36 1.74
CA THR A 11 -29.34 -39.30 1.86
C THR A 11 -28.53 -39.26 0.53
N ARG A 12 -27.18 -39.31 0.64
CA ARG A 12 -26.18 -40.04 -0.17
C ARG A 12 -26.15 -39.95 -1.72
N ARG A 13 -24.94 -39.69 -2.26
CA ARG A 13 -24.02 -40.62 -3.01
C ARG A 13 -22.85 -39.78 -3.58
N VAL A 14 -21.63 -39.88 -3.06
CA VAL A 14 -20.48 -40.67 -3.55
C VAL A 14 -20.29 -40.67 -5.08
N ALA A 15 -19.21 -40.05 -5.55
CA ALA A 15 -18.46 -40.51 -6.72
C ALA A 15 -16.99 -40.07 -6.56
N ALA A 16 -16.12 -41.07 -6.40
CA ALA A 16 -14.67 -40.96 -6.47
C ALA A 16 -14.24 -41.15 -7.94
N ALA A 17 -13.33 -40.33 -8.43
CA ALA A 17 -12.54 -40.60 -9.63
C ALA A 17 -11.32 -39.66 -9.67
N GLY A 18 -10.21 -40.08 -9.07
CA GLY A 18 -8.90 -39.48 -9.28
C GLY A 18 -8.02 -40.51 -10.00
N VAL A 19 -7.97 -40.42 -11.33
CA VAL A 19 -7.13 -41.27 -12.19
C VAL A 19 -5.72 -40.70 -12.24
N LEU A 20 -4.75 -41.60 -12.08
CA LEU A 20 -3.31 -41.41 -12.27
C LEU A 20 -2.96 -41.07 -13.72
N ALA A 21 -1.98 -40.18 -13.95
CA ALA A 21 -1.03 -40.33 -15.07
C ALA A 21 0.22 -39.46 -14.87
N ALA A 22 1.36 -40.13 -14.71
CA ALA A 22 2.69 -39.57 -14.93
C ALA A 22 2.99 -39.55 -16.44
N SER A 23 3.66 -38.53 -16.95
CA SER A 23 4.34 -38.56 -18.25
C SER A 23 5.45 -37.50 -18.29
N ALA A 24 6.69 -37.96 -18.34
CA ALA A 24 7.87 -37.21 -18.75
C ALA A 24 7.91 -37.12 -20.30
N ALA A 25 8.49 -36.06 -20.86
CA ALA A 25 9.47 -36.09 -21.96
C ALA A 25 9.65 -34.71 -22.63
N MET A 26 10.89 -34.46 -23.02
CA MET A 26 11.44 -33.27 -23.67
C MET A 26 10.84 -32.97 -25.05
N ILE A 27 10.74 -31.68 -25.40
CA ILE A 27 10.85 -31.19 -26.78
C ILE A 27 11.56 -29.82 -26.77
N ALA A 28 12.81 -29.76 -27.22
CA ALA A 28 13.40 -28.57 -27.84
C ALA A 28 12.91 -28.52 -29.29
N PRO A 29 12.74 -27.35 -29.93
CA PRO A 29 13.72 -27.02 -30.97
C PRO A 29 13.88 -25.52 -31.37
N LEU A 30 14.96 -25.30 -32.13
CA LEU A 30 15.16 -24.33 -33.22
C LEU A 30 15.61 -22.90 -32.90
N ALA A 31 16.93 -22.72 -33.08
CA ALA A 31 17.60 -21.49 -33.41
C ALA A 31 17.01 -20.84 -34.68
N VAL A 32 16.70 -19.55 -34.59
CA VAL A 32 16.54 -18.65 -35.73
C VAL A 32 17.71 -17.67 -35.69
N SER A 33 18.60 -17.80 -36.67
CA SER A 33 19.69 -16.86 -36.95
C SER A 33 19.12 -15.62 -37.65
N GLY A 34 19.05 -14.50 -36.94
CA GLY A 34 18.80 -13.17 -37.50
C GLY A 34 20.08 -12.33 -37.54
N PRO A 35 20.25 -11.41 -38.51
CA PRO A 35 21.45 -10.60 -38.63
C PRO A 35 21.59 -9.63 -37.44
N ILE A 36 22.75 -9.67 -36.80
CA ILE A 36 23.13 -8.78 -35.71
C ILE A 36 23.45 -7.41 -36.33
N ALA A 37 22.46 -6.53 -36.39
CA ALA A 37 22.72 -5.10 -36.56
C ALA A 37 23.40 -4.61 -35.28
N SER A 38 24.68 -4.26 -35.38
CA SER A 38 25.45 -3.65 -34.31
C SER A 38 24.90 -2.25 -34.03
N ALA A 39 23.89 -2.17 -33.17
CA ALA A 39 23.47 -0.92 -32.57
C ALA A 39 24.55 -0.53 -31.55
N ALA A 40 25.25 0.57 -31.84
CA ALA A 40 26.13 1.22 -30.87
C ALA A 40 25.34 1.46 -29.57
N PRO A 41 25.92 1.23 -28.38
CA PRO A 41 25.25 1.53 -27.14
C PRO A 41 25.03 3.05 -27.09
N SER A 42 23.79 3.47 -27.36
CA SER A 42 23.33 4.81 -27.08
C SER A 42 23.41 5.00 -25.58
N THR A 43 24.32 5.90 -25.17
CA THR A 43 24.37 6.50 -23.84
C THR A 43 23.02 7.14 -23.55
N SER A 44 22.08 6.35 -23.03
CA SER A 44 20.76 6.81 -22.65
C SER A 44 20.81 7.10 -21.16
N ALA A 45 20.68 8.40 -20.87
CA ALA A 45 20.42 9.06 -19.61
C ALA A 45 20.26 8.13 -18.40
N THR A 46 21.21 8.22 -17.48
CA THR A 46 21.03 7.86 -16.08
C THR A 46 19.75 8.57 -15.59
N PRO A 47 18.71 7.85 -15.14
CA PRO A 47 17.74 8.49 -14.26
C PRO A 47 18.56 8.95 -13.06
N SER A 48 18.47 10.23 -12.70
CA SER A 48 18.91 10.66 -11.39
C SER A 48 17.95 10.07 -10.36
N GLU A 49 18.10 8.77 -10.09
CA GLU A 49 17.59 8.13 -8.88
C GLU A 49 18.36 8.77 -7.72
N SER A 50 17.80 9.85 -7.18
CA SER A 50 17.98 10.12 -5.76
C SER A 50 17.21 9.05 -5.02
N GLN A 51 17.75 7.82 -5.01
CA GLN A 51 17.32 6.75 -4.12
C GLN A 51 17.63 7.21 -2.69
N LEU A 52 16.66 7.89 -2.10
CA LEU A 52 16.52 7.98 -0.67
C LEU A 52 16.25 6.57 -0.15
N ASP A 53 17.33 5.82 0.11
CA ASP A 53 17.33 4.42 0.56
C ASP A 53 16.16 4.10 1.52
N GLY A 54 15.12 3.44 0.98
CA GLY A 54 13.99 2.89 1.73
C GLY A 54 12.81 3.83 2.04
N LEU A 55 12.89 5.12 1.69
CA LEU A 55 11.77 6.06 1.85
C LEU A 55 10.90 6.13 0.60
N PRO A 56 9.58 6.34 0.76
CA PRO A 56 8.69 6.51 -0.38
C PRO A 56 9.10 7.77 -1.16
N GLU A 57 9.13 7.72 -2.49
CA GLU A 57 9.30 8.93 -3.29
C GLU A 57 7.97 9.72 -3.30
N PRO A 58 7.98 11.05 -3.09
CA PRO A 58 6.76 11.83 -3.20
C PRO A 58 6.12 11.68 -4.58
N SER A 59 4.80 11.59 -4.64
CA SER A 59 4.07 11.32 -5.87
C SER A 59 2.88 12.27 -6.07
N PHE A 60 2.06 12.02 -7.08
CA PHE A 60 0.77 12.70 -7.22
C PHE A 60 -0.18 12.35 -6.06
N PRO A 61 -1.11 13.24 -5.67
CA PRO A 61 -2.05 12.96 -4.60
C PRO A 61 -2.83 11.68 -4.84
N MET A 62 -2.92 10.85 -3.81
CA MET A 62 -3.73 9.65 -3.83
C MET A 62 -5.21 10.02 -3.98
N PRO A 63 -5.98 9.27 -4.79
CA PRO A 63 -7.40 9.51 -4.97
C PRO A 63 -8.15 9.27 -3.65
N VAL A 64 -9.14 10.13 -3.39
CA VAL A 64 -10.01 10.03 -2.21
C VAL A 64 -11.27 9.29 -2.63
N ARG A 65 -11.61 8.22 -1.90
CA ARG A 65 -12.83 7.42 -2.15
C ARG A 65 -14.07 8.19 -1.72
N ASP A 66 -15.22 7.85 -2.30
CA ASP A 66 -16.50 8.40 -1.86
C ASP A 66 -16.74 8.08 -0.37
N GLY A 67 -17.09 9.11 0.40
CA GLY A 67 -17.30 9.02 1.85
C GLY A 67 -16.02 9.16 2.69
N ALA A 68 -14.84 9.16 2.08
CA ALA A 68 -13.58 9.48 2.76
C ALA A 68 -13.28 10.99 2.72
N LEU A 69 -12.45 11.44 3.64
CA LEU A 69 -11.97 12.82 3.70
C LEU A 69 -10.49 12.84 3.29
N GLY A 70 -10.14 13.71 2.34
CA GLY A 70 -8.76 13.94 1.93
C GLY A 70 -8.31 15.36 2.23
N TYR A 71 -7.14 15.50 2.84
CA TYR A 71 -6.52 16.78 3.18
C TYR A 71 -5.12 16.84 2.58
N LEU A 72 -4.80 17.96 1.94
CA LEU A 72 -3.42 18.28 1.55
C LEU A 72 -2.89 19.34 2.51
N ALA A 73 -1.85 19.00 3.25
CA ALA A 73 -1.17 19.94 4.11
C ALA A 73 -0.32 20.90 3.27
N THR A 74 -0.14 22.13 3.75
CA THR A 74 0.91 23.00 3.20
C THR A 74 2.29 22.42 3.53
N ARG A 75 3.32 22.90 2.82
CA ARG A 75 4.72 22.58 3.15
C ARG A 75 5.06 22.93 4.60
N SER A 76 4.63 24.10 5.06
CA SER A 76 4.90 24.57 6.43
C SER A 76 4.24 23.69 7.48
N ALA A 77 2.99 23.27 7.27
CA ALA A 77 2.31 22.33 8.16
C ALA A 77 2.98 20.94 8.17
N THR A 78 3.42 20.47 7.01
CA THR A 78 4.15 19.20 6.89
C THR A 78 5.45 19.20 7.70
N LEU A 79 6.25 20.26 7.56
CA LEU A 79 7.47 20.44 8.34
C LEU A 79 7.18 20.57 9.83
N TRP A 80 6.15 21.34 10.19
CA TRP A 80 5.72 21.52 11.57
C TRP A 80 5.33 20.21 12.26
N LEU A 81 4.70 19.28 11.52
CA LEU A 81 4.31 17.96 12.00
C LEU A 81 5.51 17.06 12.24
N GLU A 82 6.47 17.05 11.30
CA GLU A 82 7.70 16.26 11.45
C GLU A 82 8.56 16.80 12.59
N ASP A 83 8.73 18.13 12.70
CA ASP A 83 9.55 18.74 13.74
C ASP A 83 9.01 18.48 15.17
N ARG A 84 7.71 18.15 15.28
CA ARG A 84 7.04 17.81 16.54
C ARG A 84 6.97 16.32 16.83
N GLY A 85 7.45 15.47 15.93
CA GLY A 85 7.33 14.02 16.05
C GLY A 85 5.88 13.59 16.16
N ALA A 86 5.01 14.04 15.24
CA ALA A 86 3.60 13.65 15.24
C ALA A 86 3.40 12.13 15.22
N ASP A 87 4.28 11.40 14.55
CA ASP A 87 4.36 9.94 14.57
C ASP A 87 4.67 9.38 15.96
N ASP A 88 5.63 9.95 16.68
CA ASP A 88 5.95 9.55 18.06
C ASP A 88 4.81 9.84 19.02
N VAL A 89 4.11 10.96 18.85
CA VAL A 89 2.88 11.26 19.61
C VAL A 89 1.86 10.16 19.39
N ILE A 90 1.56 9.83 18.12
CA ILE A 90 0.63 8.77 17.77
C ILE A 90 1.06 7.44 18.38
N ARG A 91 2.32 7.03 18.18
CA ARG A 91 2.91 5.76 18.66
C ARG A 91 2.69 5.54 20.15
N ASN A 92 2.69 6.61 20.93
CA ASN A 92 2.60 6.59 22.39
C ASN A 92 1.21 6.95 22.94
N LEU A 93 0.19 7.11 22.09
CA LEU A 93 -1.17 7.31 22.56
C LEU A 93 -1.67 6.09 23.35
N PRO A 94 -2.37 6.30 24.48
CA PRO A 94 -3.02 5.21 25.19
C PRO A 94 -4.18 4.68 24.35
N VAL A 95 -3.98 3.51 23.73
CA VAL A 95 -5.00 2.81 22.95
C VAL A 95 -5.37 1.49 23.62
N PRO A 96 -6.61 0.98 23.43
CA PRO A 96 -6.96 -0.36 23.87
C PRO A 96 -5.98 -1.41 23.31
N PRO A 97 -5.68 -2.49 24.04
CA PRO A 97 -4.71 -3.51 23.61
C PRO A 97 -4.93 -4.05 22.21
N ALA A 98 -6.19 -4.16 21.78
CA ALA A 98 -6.57 -4.63 20.44
C ALA A 98 -6.09 -3.71 19.29
N TYR A 99 -5.72 -2.45 19.56
CA TYR A 99 -5.36 -1.46 18.54
C TYR A 99 -3.88 -1.04 18.60
N VAL A 100 -3.08 -1.60 19.50
CA VAL A 100 -1.66 -1.19 19.69
C VAL A 100 -0.87 -1.35 18.39
N ASP A 101 -1.01 -2.49 17.72
CA ASP A 101 -0.26 -2.76 16.49
C ASP A 101 -0.73 -1.89 15.32
N ALA A 102 -2.04 -1.66 15.21
CA ALA A 102 -2.61 -0.75 14.21
C ALA A 102 -2.09 0.69 14.42
N ASN A 103 -2.05 1.15 15.67
CA ASN A 103 -1.55 2.48 16.02
C ASN A 103 -0.03 2.61 15.76
N ARG A 104 0.75 1.57 16.05
CA ARG A 104 2.19 1.53 15.72
C ARG A 104 2.42 1.55 14.21
N GLY A 105 1.66 0.77 13.44
CA GLY A 105 1.73 0.77 11.98
C GLY A 105 1.38 2.13 11.38
N MET A 106 0.34 2.78 11.92
CA MET A 106 -0.06 4.14 11.55
C MET A 106 1.07 5.15 11.81
N ALA A 107 1.70 5.11 12.99
CA ALA A 107 2.83 5.96 13.33
C ALA A 107 4.02 5.73 12.39
N THR A 108 4.39 4.47 12.13
CA THR A 108 5.48 4.14 11.20
C THR A 108 5.22 4.65 9.79
N ASN A 109 4.00 4.53 9.29
CA ASN A 109 3.65 5.06 7.97
C ASN A 109 3.74 6.59 7.94
N LEU A 110 3.21 7.27 8.96
CA LEU A 110 3.31 8.72 9.06
C LEU A 110 4.78 9.19 9.10
N GLU A 111 5.62 8.55 9.91
CA GLU A 111 7.05 8.87 10.03
C GLU A 111 7.75 8.81 8.67
N ARG A 112 7.53 7.73 7.91
CA ARG A 112 8.15 7.52 6.60
C ARG A 112 7.75 8.59 5.60
N GLU A 113 6.48 8.93 5.54
CA GLU A 113 5.93 9.91 4.59
C GLU A 113 6.31 11.34 4.97
N LEU A 114 6.30 11.67 6.26
CA LEU A 114 6.80 12.97 6.76
C LEU A 114 8.29 13.14 6.46
N LYS A 115 9.10 12.11 6.68
CA LYS A 115 10.55 12.14 6.41
C LYS A 115 10.82 12.28 4.92
N SER A 116 10.12 11.52 4.08
CA SER A 116 10.17 11.66 2.63
C SER A 116 9.82 13.09 2.18
N ALA A 117 8.66 13.60 2.63
CA ALA A 117 8.24 14.94 2.29
C ALA A 117 9.28 15.97 2.77
N LYS A 118 9.79 15.88 4.00
CA LYS A 118 10.81 16.79 4.53
C LYS A 118 12.07 16.81 3.67
N GLN A 119 12.57 15.66 3.26
CA GLN A 119 13.80 15.53 2.48
C GLN A 119 13.65 16.01 1.03
N THR A 120 12.44 16.02 0.49
CA THR A 120 12.16 16.52 -0.87
C THR A 120 11.75 17.99 -0.85
N PRO A 121 12.52 18.92 -1.46
CA PRO A 121 12.21 20.34 -1.45
C PRO A 121 10.83 20.68 -2.03
N GLY A 122 9.97 21.23 -1.18
CA GLY A 122 8.63 21.70 -1.57
C GLY A 122 7.53 20.63 -1.53
N ALA A 123 7.87 19.37 -1.25
CA ALA A 123 6.87 18.32 -1.05
C ALA A 123 6.05 18.53 0.24
N CYS A 124 4.84 18.01 0.28
CA CYS A 124 3.91 18.13 1.41
C CYS A 124 3.26 16.78 1.72
N LEU A 125 2.53 16.72 2.83
CA LEU A 125 1.79 15.54 3.24
C LEU A 125 0.34 15.60 2.77
N GLN A 126 -0.16 14.51 2.20
CA GLN A 126 -1.58 14.22 2.10
C GLN A 126 -2.00 13.28 3.23
N ILE A 127 -3.19 13.53 3.78
CA ILE A 127 -3.85 12.68 4.76
C ILE A 127 -5.20 12.26 4.19
N ILE A 128 -5.48 10.96 4.17
CA ILE A 128 -6.79 10.41 3.83
C ILE A 128 -7.36 9.73 5.06
N VAL A 129 -8.59 10.08 5.43
CA VAL A 129 -9.35 9.46 6.51
C VAL A 129 -10.56 8.77 5.89
N ASP A 130 -10.52 7.44 5.88
CA ASP A 130 -11.63 6.61 5.43
C ASP A 130 -12.41 6.10 6.65
N GLY A 131 -13.71 5.87 6.46
CA GLY A 131 -14.58 5.35 7.50
C GLY A 131 -14.31 3.88 7.82
N PRO A 132 -15.16 3.28 8.68
CA PRO A 132 -15.15 1.85 8.94
C PRO A 132 -15.25 1.06 7.63
N ASP A 133 -14.32 0.16 7.41
CA ASP A 133 -14.50 -0.91 6.45
C ASP A 133 -15.29 -2.06 7.10
N SER A 134 -15.69 -3.05 6.31
CA SER A 134 -16.43 -4.22 6.79
C SER A 134 -15.69 -5.08 7.84
N SER A 135 -14.42 -4.74 8.13
CA SER A 135 -13.59 -5.42 9.13
C SER A 135 -13.71 -4.85 10.56
N GLY A 136 -14.45 -3.75 10.75
CA GLY A 136 -14.84 -3.24 12.06
C GLY A 136 -13.89 -2.22 12.71
N GLY A 137 -12.97 -1.63 11.95
CA GLY A 137 -12.22 -0.44 12.40
C GLY A 137 -13.10 0.80 12.46
N LEU A 138 -12.80 1.78 13.32
CA LEU A 138 -13.55 3.06 13.37
C LEU A 138 -13.17 4.00 12.22
N PHE A 139 -11.88 4.09 11.90
CA PHE A 139 -11.34 4.90 10.80
C PHE A 139 -10.03 4.28 10.29
N ASN A 140 -9.78 4.40 8.99
CA ASN A 140 -8.53 4.03 8.34
C ASN A 140 -7.79 5.29 7.87
N TYR A 141 -6.49 5.37 8.13
CA TYR A 141 -5.67 6.54 7.80
C TYR A 141 -4.63 6.19 6.74
N GLY A 142 -4.59 6.99 5.68
CA GLY A 142 -3.54 6.99 4.66
C GLY A 142 -2.69 8.26 4.75
N PHE A 143 -1.38 8.11 4.69
CA PHE A 143 -0.42 9.21 4.67
C PHE A 143 0.42 9.07 3.40
N TYR A 144 0.65 10.19 2.70
CA TYR A 144 1.38 10.17 1.43
C TYR A 144 2.19 11.44 1.26
N ALA A 145 3.48 11.32 0.95
CA ALA A 145 4.29 12.41 0.49
C ALA A 145 3.86 12.79 -0.95
N VAL A 146 3.62 14.07 -1.15
CA VAL A 146 3.08 14.63 -2.39
C VAL A 146 4.05 15.63 -2.99
N GLU A 147 4.24 15.54 -4.31
CA GLU A 147 5.11 16.43 -5.06
C GLU A 147 4.69 17.90 -4.98
N LYS A 148 5.68 18.79 -5.03
CA LYS A 148 5.53 20.24 -4.83
C LYS A 148 4.41 20.87 -5.65
N GLN A 149 4.22 20.48 -6.91
CA GLN A 149 3.23 21.12 -7.78
C GLN A 149 1.78 20.91 -7.34
N TYR A 150 1.51 19.91 -6.48
CA TYR A 150 0.18 19.64 -5.95
C TYR A 150 -0.03 20.22 -4.56
N CYS A 151 1.03 20.74 -3.94
CA CYS A 151 0.97 21.26 -2.58
C CYS A 151 0.27 22.63 -2.52
N PRO A 152 -0.67 22.82 -1.58
CA PRO A 152 -1.24 24.12 -1.29
C PRO A 152 -0.15 25.12 -0.88
N LYS A 153 -0.35 26.38 -1.26
CA LYS A 153 0.56 27.49 -0.92
C LYS A 153 0.35 27.97 0.50
#